data_AF-A0A8K0RJ69-F1
#
_entry.id   AF-A0A8K0RJ69-F1
#
_cell.length_a   1.000
_cell.length_b   1.000
_cell.length_c   1.000
_cell.angle_alpha   90.00
_cell.angle_beta   90.00
_cell.angle_gamma   90.00
#
_symmetry.space_group_name_H-M   'P 1'
#
loop_
_entity.id
_entity.type
_entity.pdbx_description
1 polymer ?
#
loop_
_entity_poly.entity_id
_entity_poly.type
_entity_poly.pdbx_seq_one_letter_code
_entity_poly.pdbx_strand_id
1 'polypeptide(L)' 'MSTQQGNLLLCLQSSMRNAHSTFGPTSPQYINIKAMVDELAMKIALDKLSLSANESPQEDQKMSDA' A
#
# COMPACT_ATOMS: atom_id res chain seq x y z
N MET A 1 -0.90 -1.45 8.08
CA MET A 1 0.10 -0.69 7.31
C MET A 1 1.23 -0.38 8.26
N SER A 2 2.48 -0.69 7.91
CA SER A 2 3.59 -0.10 8.68
C SER A 2 3.51 1.42 8.53
N THR A 3 3.69 2.14 9.63
CA THR A 3 3.62 3.62 9.66
C THR A 3 4.62 4.23 8.68
N GLN A 4 5.75 3.55 8.45
CA GLN A 4 6.80 3.97 7.52
C GLN A 4 6.38 3.89 6.04
N GLN A 5 5.78 2.78 5.59
CA GLN A 5 5.30 2.65 4.20
C GLN A 5 4.18 3.64 3.89
N GLY A 6 3.28 3.87 4.85
CA GLY A 6 2.21 4.87 4.72
C GLY A 6 2.77 6.30 4.57
N ASN A 7 3.73 6.67 5.43
CA ASN A 7 4.38 7.98 5.35
C ASN A 7 5.14 8.16 4.02
N LEU A 8 5.84 7.13 3.55
CA LEU A 8 6.54 7.17 2.26
C LEU A 8 5.56 7.36 1.10
N LEU A 9 4.43 6.64 1.10
CA LEU A 9 3.40 6.76 0.07
C LEU A 9 2.83 8.19 0.02
N LEU A 10 2.56 8.79 1.19
CA LEU A 10 2.08 10.19 1.26
C LEU A 10 3.10 11.17 0.70
N CYS A 11 4.38 11.00 1.02
CA CYS A 11 5.46 11.82 0.48
C CYS A 11 5.55 11.70 -1.05
N LEU A 12 5.51 10.48 -1.58
CA LEU A 12 5.56 10.23 -3.04
C LEU A 12 4.35 10.81 -3.76
N GLN A 13 3.15 10.68 -3.19
CA GLN A 13 1.94 11.28 -3.75
C GLN A 13 2.01 12.82 -3.77
N SER A 14 2.59 13.44 -2.74
CA SER A 14 2.84 14.88 -2.72
C SER A 14 3.82 15.30 -3.82
N SER A 15 4.96 14.60 -3.92
CA SER A 15 5.95 14.82 -4.98
C SER A 15 5.36 14.61 -6.38
N MET A 16 4.47 13.64 -6.56
CA MET A 16 3.79 13.38 -7.83
C MET A 16 2.90 14.57 -8.24
N ARG A 17 2.11 15.12 -7.32
CA ARG A 17 1.28 16.31 -7.59
C ARG A 17 2.14 17.52 -7.92
N ASN A 18 3.25 17.69 -7.22
CA ASN A 18 4.20 18.77 -7.52
C ASN A 18 4.83 18.59 -8.91
N ALA A 19 5.29 17.38 -9.25
CA ALA A 19 5.85 17.09 -10.56
C ALA A 19 4.82 17.27 -11.68
N HIS A 20 3.57 16.88 -11.46
CA HIS A 20 2.46 17.13 -12.38
C HIS A 20 2.25 18.62 -12.62
N SER A 21 2.20 19.42 -11.55
CA SER A 21 1.98 20.86 -11.65
C SER A 21 3.13 21.60 -12.32
N THR A 22 4.38 21.16 -12.12
CA THR A 22 5.57 21.84 -12.64
C THR A 22 5.92 21.42 -14.07
N PHE A 23 5.86 20.11 -14.35
CA PHE A 23 6.38 19.54 -15.61
C PHE A 23 5.28 18.96 -16.52
N GLY A 24 4.06 18.78 -16.00
CA GLY A 24 2.94 18.20 -16.74
C GLY A 24 2.89 16.66 -16.71
N PRO A 25 1.76 16.09 -17.17
CA PRO A 25 1.47 14.66 -17.06
C PRO A 25 2.29 13.77 -17.99
N THR A 26 2.93 14.33 -19.02
CA THR A 26 3.77 13.58 -19.97
C THR A 26 5.26 13.68 -19.65
N SER A 27 5.62 14.41 -18.59
CA SER A 27 7.02 14.58 -18.22
C SER A 27 7.62 13.28 -17.68
N PRO A 28 8.90 12.98 -17.98
CA PRO A 28 9.59 11.84 -17.39
C PRO A 28 9.57 11.88 -15.86
N GLN A 29 9.67 13.07 -15.26
CA GLN A 29 9.63 13.26 -13.81
C GLN A 29 8.31 12.79 -13.21
N TYR A 30 7.18 13.23 -13.78
CA TYR A 30 5.85 12.81 -13.33
C TYR A 30 5.65 11.31 -13.53
N ILE A 31 5.99 10.79 -14.72
CA ILE A 31 5.81 9.37 -15.06
C ILE A 31 6.60 8.47 -14.12
N ASN A 32 7.88 8.81 -13.85
CA ASN A 32 8.73 8.04 -12.96
C ASN A 32 8.20 8.05 -11.52
N ILE A 33 7.76 9.21 -11.02
CA ILE A 33 7.18 9.28 -9.66
C ILE A 33 5.86 8.52 -9.59
N LYS A 34 5.01 8.61 -10.62
CA LYS A 34 3.77 7.84 -10.70
C LYS A 34 4.01 6.34 -10.63
N ALA A 35 5.00 5.83 -11.36
CA ALA A 35 5.37 4.41 -11.31
C ALA A 35 5.77 3.98 -9.88
N MET A 36 6.55 4.79 -9.17
CA MET A 36 6.93 4.52 -7.77
C MET A 36 5.72 4.53 -6.82
N VAL A 37 4.77 5.45 -7.01
CA VAL A 37 3.52 5.50 -6.23
C VAL A 37 2.69 4.24 -6.47
N ASP A 38 2.52 3.86 -7.74
CA ASP A 38 1.72 2.69 -8.13
C ASP A 38 2.33 1.39 -7.58
N GLU A 39 3.65 1.23 -7.70
CA GLU A 39 4.38 0.07 -7.17
C GLU A 39 4.23 -0.04 -5.65
N LEU A 40 4.42 1.05 -4.91
CA LEU A 40 4.31 1.04 -3.45
C LEU A 40 2.86 0.79 -2.99
N ALA A 41 1.88 1.41 -3.65
CA ALA A 41 0.47 1.19 -3.35
C ALA A 41 0.08 -0.28 -3.57
N MET A 42 0.57 -0.89 -4.66
CA MET A 42 0.36 -2.31 -4.96
C MET A 42 1.02 -3.20 -3.90
N LYS A 43 2.27 -2.95 -3.52
CA LYS A 43 2.96 -3.70 -2.45
C LYS A 43 2.17 -3.65 -1.14
N ILE A 44 1.72 -2.47 -0.73
CA ILE A 44 0.92 -2.30 0.49
C ILE A 44 -0.41 -3.06 0.40
N ALA A 45 -1.07 -3.04 -0.76
CA ALA A 45 -2.32 -3.79 -0.96
C ALA A 45 -2.08 -5.31 -0.89
N LEU A 46 -1.01 -5.80 -1.51
CA LEU A 46 -0.62 -7.21 -1.49
C LEU A 46 -0.23 -7.68 -0.09
N ASP A 47 0.53 -6.86 0.65
CA ASP A 47 0.89 -7.13 2.05
C ASP A 47 -0.38 -7.27 2.90
N LYS A 48 -1.36 -6.36 2.73
CA LYS A 48 -2.65 -6.43 3.43
C LYS A 48 -3.46 -7.69 3.10
N LEU A 49 -3.52 -8.06 1.81
CA LEU A 49 -4.21 -9.27 1.37
C LEU A 49 -3.55 -10.53 1.95
N SER A 50 -2.21 -10.59 1.93
CA SER A 50 -1.43 -11.71 2.47
C SER A 50 -1.62 -11.89 3.98
N LEU A 51 -1.78 -10.79 4.72
CA LEU A 51 -2.08 -10.83 6.15
C LEU A 51 -3.50 -11.35 6.42
N SER A 52 -4.48 -10.99 5.59
CA SER A 52 -5.87 -11.47 5.76
C SER A 52 -6.06 -12.96 5.46
N ALA A 53 -5.17 -13.57 4.65
CA ALA A 53 -5.28 -14.97 4.27
C ALA A 53 -4.89 -15.96 5.38
N ASN A 54 -4.20 -15.50 6.42
CA ASN A 54 -3.76 -16.33 7.56
C ASN A 54 -4.71 -16.27 8.77
N GLU A 55 -5.79 -15.49 8.71
CA GLU A 55 -6.85 -15.51 9.73
C GLU A 55 -7.85 -16.62 9.39
N SER A 56 -7.42 -17.89 9.48
CA SER A 56 -8.35 -19.00 9.60
C SER A 56 -9.03 -18.93 10.97
N PRO A 57 -10.36 -19.13 11.09
CA PRO A 57 -11.02 -19.23 12.39
C PRO A 57 -10.37 -20.37 13.17
N GLN A 58 -9.69 -20.04 14.24
CA GLN A 58 -9.31 -21.00 15.26
C GLN A 58 -10.63 -21.44 15.90
N GLU A 59 -11.14 -22.60 15.44
CA GLU A 59 -12.20 -23.31 16.14
C GLU A 59 -11.64 -23.78 17.49
N ASP A 60 -11.70 -22.89 18.49
CA ASP A 60 -11.73 -23.29 19.88
C ASP A 60 -13.06 -24.00 20.14
N GLN A 61 -13.19 -25.22 19.61
CA GLN A 61 -14.21 -26.16 20.06
C GLN A 61 -13.72 -26.76 21.38
N LYS A 62 -13.84 -25.94 22.42
CA LYS A 62 -13.69 -26.31 23.82
C LYS A 62 -14.59 -27.52 24.08
N MET A 63 -13.95 -28.65 24.34
CA MET A 63 -14.55 -29.79 25.00
C MET A 63 -15.22 -29.33 26.30
N SER A 64 -16.54 -29.49 26.39
CA SER A 64 -17.25 -29.47 27.67
C SER A 64 -18.50 -30.34 27.58
N ASP A 65 -18.36 -31.52 28.17
CA ASP A 65 -19.33 -32.29 28.97
C ASP A 65 -20.80 -32.40 28.52
N ALA A 66 -21.19 -33.63 28.14
CA ALA A 66 -22.20 -34.45 28.85
C ALA A 66 -22.19 -35.90 28.31
#